data_AF-A0A5V4P354-F1
#
_entry.id   AF-A0A5V4P354-F1
#
_cell.length_a   1.000
_cell.length_b   1.000
_cell.length_c   1.000
_cell.angle_alpha   90.00
_cell.angle_beta   90.00
_cell.angle_gamma   90.00
#
_symmetry.space_group_name_H-M   'P 1'
#
loop_
_entity.id
_entity.type
_entity.pdbx_description
1 polymer ?
#
loop_
_entity_poly.entity_id
_entity_poly.type
_entity_poly.pdbx_seq_one_letter_code
_entity_poly.pdbx_strand_id
1 'polypeptide(L)'
;MAKYSQSLYTQRLLSLPILQSIEDLSVKTRLPSPLLSQYLNDNSRYYCHISVPKKNGGYRPIDSPNRQLKAIQRWILRHILEKLQPSVYATGFVPGIALKRNAIPHTGNQYILKLDLKDFFPSIKASYVYSVFRAAGYSKQIAYSLTSICTLNGYLPQGAPTSPCLSNLVCLRLDQRIGKYCDRHALTFTRYADDIS
;
A
#
# COMPACT_ATOMS: atom_id res chain seq x y z
N MET A 1 -30.80 1.32 -2.61
CA MET A 1 -30.57 -0.13 -2.48
C MET A 1 -29.54 -0.71 -3.46
N ALA A 2 -29.44 -0.24 -4.72
CA ALA A 2 -28.50 -0.80 -5.72
C ALA A 2 -26.98 -0.69 -5.42
N LYS A 3 -26.50 0.37 -4.73
CA LYS A 3 -25.07 0.50 -4.40
C LYS A 3 -24.58 -0.45 -3.29
N TYR A 4 -25.50 -0.92 -2.44
CA TYR A 4 -25.19 -1.75 -1.28
C TYR A 4 -24.98 -3.22 -1.67
N SER A 5 -25.73 -3.72 -2.67
CA SER A 5 -25.50 -5.05 -3.24
C SER A 5 -24.18 -5.10 -4.02
N GLN A 6 -23.80 -4.01 -4.70
CA GLN A 6 -22.58 -3.96 -5.50
C GLN A 6 -21.29 -3.94 -4.65
N SER A 7 -21.29 -3.28 -3.49
CA SER A 7 -20.11 -3.29 -2.59
C SER A 7 -19.83 -4.67 -2.00
N LEU A 8 -20.89 -5.38 -1.58
CA LEU A 8 -20.78 -6.75 -1.08
C LEU A 8 -20.37 -7.73 -2.19
N TYR A 9 -20.79 -7.47 -3.43
CA TYR A 9 -20.38 -8.26 -4.59
C TYR A 9 -18.86 -8.20 -4.82
N THR A 10 -18.27 -7.00 -4.88
CA THR A 10 -16.81 -6.85 -5.06
C THR A 10 -16.02 -7.56 -3.98
N GLN A 11 -16.45 -7.43 -2.72
CA GLN A 11 -15.79 -8.09 -1.59
C GLN A 11 -15.87 -9.60 -1.71
N ARG A 12 -17.03 -10.17 -2.07
CA ARG A 12 -17.18 -11.61 -2.27
C ARG A 12 -16.37 -12.12 -3.46
N LEU A 13 -16.40 -11.41 -4.58
CA LEU A 13 -15.66 -11.76 -5.80
C LEU A 13 -14.15 -11.86 -5.54
N LEU A 14 -13.59 -10.88 -4.80
CA LEU A 14 -12.19 -10.84 -4.44
C LEU A 14 -11.86 -11.61 -3.15
N SER A 15 -12.83 -12.34 -2.59
CA SER A 15 -12.70 -13.07 -1.33
C SER A 15 -12.19 -12.21 -0.16
N LEU A 16 -12.57 -10.93 -0.14
CA LEU A 16 -12.25 -9.95 0.90
C LEU A 16 -13.18 -10.13 2.11
N PRO A 17 -12.71 -9.79 3.33
CA PRO A 17 -13.56 -9.76 4.50
C PRO A 17 -14.69 -8.75 4.33
N ILE A 18 -15.92 -9.16 4.64
CA ILE A 18 -17.05 -8.24 4.71
C ILE A 18 -16.92 -7.46 6.01
N LEU A 19 -16.77 -6.14 5.90
CA LEU A 19 -16.66 -5.20 7.01
C LEU A 19 -17.68 -4.08 6.79
N GLN A 20 -18.59 -3.92 7.73
CA GLN A 20 -19.61 -2.87 7.74
C GLN A 20 -19.38 -1.89 8.89
N SER A 21 -18.86 -2.36 10.03
CA SER A 21 -18.50 -1.53 11.17
C SER A 21 -17.12 -1.86 11.75
N ILE A 22 -16.70 -1.07 12.75
CA ILE A 22 -15.44 -1.31 13.49
C ILE A 22 -15.55 -2.59 14.34
N GLU A 23 -16.75 -2.92 14.80
CA GLU A 23 -17.04 -4.16 15.52
C GLU A 23 -16.74 -5.38 14.65
N ASP A 24 -17.07 -5.35 13.35
CA ASP A 24 -16.70 -6.43 12.42
C ASP A 24 -15.17 -6.59 12.35
N LEU A 25 -14.43 -5.48 12.31
CA LEU A 25 -12.97 -5.51 12.29
C LEU A 25 -12.41 -6.06 13.61
N SER A 26 -13.01 -5.69 14.75
CA SER A 26 -12.70 -6.20 16.09
C SER A 26 -12.87 -7.73 16.15
N VAL A 27 -14.02 -8.24 15.71
CA VAL A 27 -14.30 -9.69 15.64
C VAL A 27 -13.29 -10.41 14.74
N LYS A 28 -13.00 -9.85 13.55
CA LYS A 28 -12.11 -10.49 12.57
C LYS A 28 -10.63 -10.46 12.99
N THR A 29 -10.20 -9.39 13.66
CA THR A 29 -8.83 -9.25 14.16
C THR A 29 -8.64 -9.87 15.55
N ARG A 30 -9.74 -10.23 16.23
CA ARG A 30 -9.78 -10.69 17.63
C ARG A 30 -9.16 -9.68 18.60
N LEU A 31 -9.43 -8.40 18.36
CA LEU A 31 -8.95 -7.29 19.19
C LEU A 31 -10.12 -6.48 19.73
N PRO A 32 -10.05 -5.97 20.97
CA PRO A 32 -11.13 -5.17 21.55
C PRO A 32 -11.44 -3.92 20.71
N SER A 33 -12.72 -3.64 20.46
CA SER A 33 -13.15 -2.42 19.75
C SER A 33 -12.60 -1.13 20.36
N PRO A 34 -12.51 -0.95 21.71
CA PRO A 34 -11.91 0.25 22.30
C PRO A 34 -10.44 0.47 21.87
N LEU A 35 -9.68 -0.61 21.71
CA LEU A 35 -8.29 -0.54 21.24
C LEU A 35 -8.23 -0.08 19.78
N LEU A 36 -9.13 -0.58 18.92
CA LEU A 36 -9.22 -0.10 17.54
C LEU A 36 -9.59 1.38 17.47
N SER A 37 -10.55 1.83 18.29
CA SER A 37 -10.96 3.23 18.36
C SER A 37 -9.81 4.15 18.79
N GLN A 38 -8.91 3.70 19.67
CA GLN A 38 -7.71 4.48 20.04
C GLN A 38 -6.82 4.74 18.83
N TYR A 39 -6.53 3.72 18.01
CA TYR A 39 -5.74 3.89 16.79
C TYR A 39 -6.42 4.79 15.76
N LEU A 40 -7.75 4.80 15.71
CA LEU A 40 -8.49 5.63 14.77
C LEU A 40 -8.47 7.12 15.14
N ASN A 41 -8.46 7.42 16.44
CA ASN A 41 -8.46 8.78 16.95
C ASN A 41 -7.08 9.44 16.85
N ASP A 42 -6.03 8.75 17.31
CA ASP A 42 -4.66 9.25 17.27
C ASP A 42 -3.69 8.06 17.19
N ASN A 43 -3.27 7.73 15.97
CA ASN A 43 -2.29 6.66 15.78
C ASN A 43 -0.84 7.10 16.04
N SER A 44 -0.56 8.41 16.15
CA SER A 44 0.81 8.94 16.16
C SER A 44 1.62 8.42 17.34
N ARG A 45 0.95 8.29 18.50
CA ARG A 45 1.51 7.75 19.76
C ARG A 45 1.93 6.28 19.67
N TYR A 46 1.52 5.58 18.62
CA TYR A 46 1.77 4.15 18.43
C TYR A 46 2.86 3.89 17.38
N TYR A 47 3.58 4.92 16.95
CA TYR A 47 4.76 4.83 16.11
C TYR A 47 6.02 5.18 16.89
N CYS A 48 7.09 4.44 16.62
CA CYS A 48 8.43 4.73 17.06
C CYS A 48 9.21 5.36 15.90
N HIS A 49 9.74 6.55 16.13
CA HIS A 49 10.54 7.30 15.16
C HIS A 49 12.01 6.93 15.32
N ILE A 50 12.60 6.38 14.26
CA ILE A 50 13.99 5.94 14.23
C ILE A 50 14.67 6.62 13.04
N SER A 51 15.90 7.10 13.23
CA SER A 51 16.70 7.67 12.15
C SER A 51 17.80 6.68 11.76
N VAL A 52 17.78 6.22 10.50
CA VAL A 52 18.82 5.32 9.97
C VAL A 52 19.76 6.10 9.05
N PRO A 53 21.09 6.02 9.22
CA PRO A 53 22.03 6.72 8.36
C PRO A 53 21.94 6.20 6.91
N LYS A 54 21.94 7.11 5.93
CA LYS A 54 22.04 6.76 4.51
C LYS A 54 23.51 6.52 4.14
N LYS A 55 23.76 5.67 3.15
CA LYS A 55 25.11 5.41 2.60
C LYS A 55 25.81 6.68 2.10
N ASN A 56 25.04 7.63 1.57
CA ASN A 56 25.55 8.86 0.94
C ASN A 56 25.48 10.08 1.89
N GLY A 57 25.32 9.85 3.19
CA GLY A 57 25.12 10.90 4.19
C GLY A 57 23.65 11.29 4.39
N GLY A 58 23.38 11.90 5.55
CA GLY A 58 22.03 12.22 6.02
C GLY A 58 21.30 11.03 6.65
N TYR A 59 20.04 11.24 7.03
CA TYR A 59 19.22 10.26 7.75
C TYR A 59 17.95 9.92 6.98
N ARG A 60 17.51 8.67 7.14
CA ARG A 60 16.20 8.18 6.70
C ARG A 60 15.31 8.04 7.94
N PRO A 61 14.26 8.87 8.08
CA PRO A 61 13.27 8.66 9.13
C PRO A 61 12.52 7.36 8.85
N ILE A 62 12.35 6.54 9.89
CA ILE A 62 11.57 5.32 9.88
C ILE A 62 10.53 5.45 10.98
N ASP A 63 9.27 5.33 10.57
CA ASP A 63 8.11 5.33 11.43
C ASP A 63 7.66 3.88 11.58
N SER A 64 8.12 3.25 12.66
CA SER A 64 7.89 1.84 12.95
C SER A 64 6.72 1.69 13.92
N PRO A 65 5.57 1.14 13.50
CA PRO A 65 4.45 0.98 14.41
C PRO A 65 4.77 -0.02 15.53
N ASN A 66 4.09 0.13 16.66
CA ASN A 66 4.23 -0.78 17.80
C ASN A 66 3.74 -2.20 17.44
N ARG A 67 3.99 -3.17 18.33
CA ARG A 67 3.69 -4.59 18.07
C ARG A 67 2.21 -4.84 17.75
N GLN A 68 1.29 -4.17 18.44
CA GLN A 68 -0.16 -4.35 18.29
C GLN A 68 -0.66 -3.74 16.97
N LEU A 69 -0.28 -2.50 16.67
CA LEU A 69 -0.64 -1.84 15.40
C LEU A 69 -0.05 -2.58 14.20
N LYS A 70 1.18 -3.09 14.30
CA LYS A 70 1.76 -3.99 13.30
C LYS A 70 0.96 -5.27 13.11
N ALA A 71 0.39 -5.84 14.17
CA ALA A 71 -0.44 -7.04 14.06
C ALA A 71 -1.72 -6.77 13.24
N ILE A 72 -2.38 -5.64 13.49
CA ILE A 72 -3.55 -5.19 12.72
C ILE A 72 -3.17 -4.93 11.27
N GLN A 73 -2.10 -4.17 11.03
CA GLN A 73 -1.60 -3.88 9.69
C GLN A 73 -1.25 -5.16 8.92
N ARG A 74 -0.61 -6.15 9.56
CA ARG A 74 -0.36 -7.47 8.94
C ARG A 74 -1.63 -8.26 8.68
N TRP A 75 -2.68 -8.08 9.49
CA TRP A 75 -3.97 -8.69 9.23
C TRP A 75 -4.59 -8.07 7.98
N ILE A 76 -4.62 -6.73 7.88
CA ILE A 76 -5.10 -5.96 6.72
C ILE A 76 -4.31 -6.37 5.46
N LEU A 77 -2.99 -6.44 5.55
CA LEU A 77 -2.12 -6.84 4.45
C LEU A 77 -2.55 -8.19 3.88
N ARG A 78 -2.59 -9.23 4.72
CA ARG A 78 -2.86 -10.62 4.28
C ARG A 78 -4.30 -10.86 3.84
N HIS A 79 -5.27 -10.26 4.53
CA HIS A 79 -6.68 -10.58 4.29
C HIS A 79 -7.33 -9.66 3.26
N ILE A 80 -6.73 -8.49 3.00
CA ILE A 80 -7.27 -7.46 2.11
C ILE A 80 -6.27 -7.15 0.98
N LEU A 81 -5.12 -6.56 1.32
CA LEU A 81 -4.27 -5.91 0.31
C LEU A 81 -3.56 -6.88 -0.63
N GLU A 82 -3.07 -8.02 -0.13
CA GLU A 82 -2.41 -9.05 -0.95
C GLU A 82 -3.37 -9.76 -1.91
N LYS A 83 -4.68 -9.62 -1.70
CA LYS A 83 -5.71 -10.13 -2.62
C LYS A 83 -6.01 -9.13 -3.75
N LEU A 84 -5.52 -7.90 -3.63
CA LEU A 84 -5.62 -6.89 -4.68
C LEU A 84 -4.41 -7.01 -5.60
N GLN A 85 -4.64 -6.89 -6.91
CA GLN A 85 -3.56 -7.01 -7.88
C GLN A 85 -2.85 -5.66 -8.07
N PRO A 86 -1.53 -5.58 -7.84
CA PRO A 86 -0.74 -4.42 -8.22
C PRO A 86 -0.56 -4.36 -9.74
N SER A 87 0.11 -3.31 -10.22
CA SER A 87 0.49 -3.20 -11.63
C SER A 87 1.37 -4.37 -12.07
N VAL A 88 1.21 -4.82 -13.31
CA VAL A 88 2.09 -5.83 -13.93
C VAL A 88 3.53 -5.35 -14.07
N TYR A 89 3.74 -4.02 -14.09
CA TYR A 89 5.07 -3.40 -14.15
C TYR A 89 5.72 -3.28 -12.76
N ALA A 90 4.95 -3.45 -11.68
CA ALA A 90 5.47 -3.36 -10.32
C ALA A 90 6.16 -4.68 -9.93
N THR A 91 7.44 -4.59 -9.60
CA THR A 91 8.27 -5.76 -9.24
C THR A 91 8.78 -5.69 -7.80
N GLY A 92 8.91 -4.48 -7.24
CA GLY A 92 9.28 -4.28 -5.84
C GLY A 92 8.12 -4.58 -4.89
N PHE A 93 8.41 -5.18 -3.73
CA PHE A 93 7.43 -5.47 -2.68
C PHE A 93 6.23 -6.34 -3.09
N VAL A 94 6.37 -7.12 -4.17
CA VAL A 94 5.34 -8.08 -4.57
C VAL A 94 5.72 -9.47 -4.01
N PRO A 95 4.83 -10.12 -3.23
CA PRO A 95 5.11 -11.45 -2.67
C PRO A 95 5.50 -12.46 -3.75
N GLY A 96 6.56 -13.24 -3.49
CA GLY A 96 7.04 -14.29 -4.41
C GLY A 96 7.79 -13.77 -5.64
N ILE A 97 7.94 -12.45 -5.82
CA ILE A 97 8.73 -11.89 -6.92
C ILE A 97 10.19 -11.69 -6.48
N ALA A 98 11.11 -12.36 -7.18
CA ALA A 98 12.54 -12.18 -6.98
C ALA A 98 13.05 -10.88 -7.63
N LEU A 99 14.09 -10.28 -7.05
CA LEU A 99 14.73 -9.06 -7.56
C LEU A 99 15.11 -9.15 -9.05
N LYS A 100 15.53 -10.34 -9.51
CA LYS A 100 15.88 -10.58 -10.91
C LYS A 100 14.74 -10.25 -11.88
N ARG A 101 13.47 -10.36 -11.46
CA ARG A 101 12.31 -10.04 -12.31
C ARG A 101 12.24 -8.56 -12.69
N ASN A 102 12.84 -7.67 -11.90
CA ASN A 102 12.99 -6.26 -12.28
C ASN A 102 14.06 -6.07 -13.36
N ALA A 103 15.17 -6.83 -13.30
CA ALA A 103 16.32 -6.63 -14.17
C ALA A 103 16.22 -7.38 -15.51
N ILE A 104 15.64 -8.58 -15.52
CA ILE A 104 15.53 -9.44 -16.71
C ILE A 104 14.89 -8.72 -17.91
N PRO A 105 13.79 -7.96 -17.77
CA PRO A 105 13.19 -7.27 -18.92
C PRO A 105 14.13 -6.31 -19.64
N HIS A 106 15.14 -5.80 -18.94
CA HIS A 106 16.09 -4.82 -19.45
C HIS A 106 17.40 -5.44 -19.98
N THR A 107 17.56 -6.77 -19.89
CA THR A 107 18.77 -7.42 -20.41
C THR A 107 18.80 -7.33 -21.93
N GLY A 108 19.90 -6.80 -22.48
CA GLY A 108 20.07 -6.60 -23.92
C GLY A 108 19.71 -5.19 -24.40
N ASN A 109 19.10 -4.35 -23.55
CA ASN A 109 18.90 -2.94 -23.88
C ASN A 109 20.26 -2.21 -23.89
N GLN A 110 20.51 -1.42 -24.95
CA GLN A 110 21.76 -0.66 -25.09
C GLN A 110 21.88 0.47 -24.06
N TYR A 111 20.74 1.05 -23.67
CA TYR A 111 20.64 2.14 -22.72
C TYR A 111 19.56 1.84 -21.68
N ILE A 112 19.78 2.30 -20.45
CA ILE A 112 18.81 2.21 -19.36
C ILE A 112 18.65 3.61 -18.77
N LEU A 113 17.43 4.14 -18.79
CA LEU A 113 17.09 5.36 -18.08
C LEU A 113 16.65 4.99 -16.67
N LYS A 114 17.34 5.52 -15.66
CA LYS A 114 16.93 5.36 -14.26
C LYS A 114 16.30 6.63 -13.75
N LEU A 115 15.09 6.49 -13.22
CA LEU A 115 14.36 7.57 -12.54
C LEU A 115 14.05 7.13 -11.12
N ASP A 116 14.11 8.07 -10.17
CA ASP A 116 13.78 7.82 -8.76
C ASP A 116 12.71 8.82 -8.30
N LEU A 117 11.72 8.33 -7.55
CA LEU A 117 10.67 9.18 -6.98
C LEU A 117 11.11 9.73 -5.62
N LYS A 118 11.39 11.04 -5.58
CA LYS A 118 11.75 11.74 -4.35
C LYS A 118 10.68 11.56 -3.26
N ASP A 119 11.14 11.22 -2.05
CA ASP A 119 10.33 11.09 -0.84
C ASP A 119 9.08 10.20 -1.05
N PHE A 120 9.28 9.06 -1.70
CA PHE A 120 8.20 8.20 -2.22
C PHE A 120 7.07 7.91 -1.22
N PHE A 121 7.36 7.34 -0.05
CA PHE A 121 6.33 7.02 0.94
C PHE A 121 5.60 8.28 1.47
N PRO A 122 6.31 9.33 1.94
CA PRO A 122 5.68 10.60 2.31
C PRO A 122 4.86 11.26 1.20
N SER A 123 5.23 11.08 -0.07
CA SER A 123 4.49 11.63 -1.21
C SER A 123 3.10 10.97 -1.41
N ILE A 124 2.90 9.77 -0.88
CA ILE A 124 1.64 9.02 -0.97
C ILE A 124 0.71 9.44 0.16
N LYS A 125 -0.18 10.38 -0.17
CA LYS A 125 -1.20 10.91 0.73
C LYS A 125 -2.25 9.86 1.13
N ALA A 126 -2.81 10.03 2.32
CA ALA A 126 -3.88 9.20 2.86
C ALA A 126 -5.14 9.17 1.96
N SER A 127 -5.41 10.23 1.20
CA SER A 127 -6.50 10.26 0.22
C SER A 127 -6.33 9.24 -0.91
N TYR A 128 -5.10 8.94 -1.33
CA TYR A 128 -4.83 7.89 -2.30
C TYR A 128 -5.04 6.50 -1.70
N VAL A 129 -4.58 6.29 -0.47
CA VAL A 129 -4.82 5.04 0.29
C VAL A 129 -6.32 4.81 0.50
N TYR A 130 -7.06 5.85 0.86
CA TYR A 130 -8.52 5.81 0.96
C TYR A 130 -9.18 5.37 -0.35
N SER A 131 -8.69 5.88 -1.48
CA SER A 131 -9.21 5.51 -2.80
C SER A 131 -8.99 4.03 -3.10
N VAL A 132 -7.88 3.43 -2.65
CA VAL A 132 -7.63 1.98 -2.76
C VAL A 132 -8.71 1.17 -2.02
N PHE A 133 -8.99 1.50 -0.75
CA PHE A 133 -10.02 0.78 0.01
C PHE A 133 -11.43 1.02 -0.53
N ARG A 134 -11.73 2.21 -1.07
CA ARG A 134 -13.01 2.46 -1.75
C ARG A 134 -13.14 1.66 -3.04
N ALA A 135 -12.07 1.53 -3.81
CA ALA A 135 -12.06 0.69 -5.02
C ALA A 135 -12.19 -0.80 -4.69
N ALA A 136 -11.69 -1.24 -3.53
CA ALA A 136 -11.90 -2.59 -3.00
C ALA A 136 -13.34 -2.86 -2.52
N GLY A 137 -14.23 -1.87 -2.61
CA GLY A 137 -15.66 -2.02 -2.29
C GLY A 137 -16.02 -1.72 -0.84
N TYR A 138 -15.12 -1.19 0.00
CA TYR A 138 -15.48 -0.80 1.37
C TYR A 138 -16.33 0.47 1.44
N SER A 139 -17.18 0.55 2.47
CA SER A 139 -17.98 1.73 2.77
C SER A 139 -17.09 2.94 3.09
N LYS A 140 -17.66 4.15 3.05
CA LYS A 140 -16.92 5.38 3.38
C LYS A 140 -16.25 5.30 4.75
N GLN A 141 -17.00 4.82 5.74
CA GLN A 141 -16.55 4.72 7.14
C GLN A 141 -15.43 3.69 7.27
N ILE A 142 -15.61 2.49 6.72
CA ILE A 142 -14.60 1.42 6.83
C ILE A 142 -13.33 1.78 6.07
N ALA A 143 -13.46 2.34 4.87
CA ALA A 143 -12.29 2.81 4.12
C ALA A 143 -11.52 3.89 4.90
N TYR A 144 -12.21 4.83 5.54
CA TYR A 144 -11.56 5.82 6.40
C TYR A 144 -10.84 5.16 7.58
N SER A 145 -11.47 4.20 8.25
CA SER A 145 -10.86 3.47 9.36
C SER A 145 -9.61 2.70 8.94
N LEU A 146 -9.68 1.96 7.84
CA LEU A 146 -8.53 1.21 7.30
C LEU A 146 -7.40 2.17 6.86
N THR A 147 -7.74 3.29 6.23
CA THR A 147 -6.76 4.33 5.89
C THR A 147 -6.08 4.87 7.14
N SER A 148 -6.84 5.28 8.16
CA SER A 148 -6.30 5.82 9.41
C SER A 148 -5.35 4.81 10.08
N ILE A 149 -5.69 3.52 10.09
CA ILE A 149 -4.80 2.47 10.63
C ILE A 149 -3.50 2.32 9.82
N CYS A 150 -3.52 2.59 8.51
CA CYS A 150 -2.39 2.35 7.60
C CYS A 150 -1.51 3.59 7.32
N THR A 151 -1.93 4.80 7.71
CA THR A 151 -1.24 6.06 7.38
C THR A 151 -0.90 6.82 8.64
N LEU A 152 0.24 7.49 8.68
CA LEU A 152 0.66 8.36 9.78
C LEU A 152 0.73 9.80 9.27
N ASN A 153 0.20 10.76 10.03
CA ASN A 153 0.25 12.20 9.69
C ASN A 153 -0.22 12.52 8.25
N GLY A 154 -1.18 11.74 7.73
CA GLY A 154 -1.77 11.95 6.41
C GLY A 154 -0.98 11.37 5.23
N TYR A 155 0.08 10.58 5.46
CA TYR A 155 0.85 9.91 4.41
C TYR A 155 1.21 8.46 4.79
N LEU A 156 1.77 7.70 3.85
CA LEU A 156 2.28 6.35 4.14
C LEU A 156 3.59 6.44 4.95
N PRO A 157 3.66 5.83 6.14
CA PRO A 157 4.88 5.79 6.94
C PRO A 157 5.89 4.80 6.36
N GLN A 158 7.18 5.12 6.45
CA GLN A 158 8.25 4.19 6.14
C GLN A 158 8.50 3.27 7.34
N GLY A 159 8.08 1.99 7.26
CA GLY A 159 8.25 1.02 8.35
C GLY A 159 6.98 0.27 8.77
N ALA A 160 5.81 0.73 8.30
CA ALA A 160 4.57 -0.03 8.45
C ALA A 160 4.51 -1.21 7.48
N PRO A 161 4.05 -2.41 7.91
CA PRO A 161 3.92 -3.59 7.06
C PRO A 161 3.03 -3.40 5.82
N THR A 162 2.06 -2.50 5.87
CA THR A 162 1.11 -2.25 4.77
C THR A 162 1.63 -1.29 3.72
N SER A 163 2.54 -0.38 4.08
CA SER A 163 3.01 0.69 3.18
C SER A 163 3.57 0.18 1.85
N PRO A 164 4.40 -0.89 1.81
CA PRO A 164 4.96 -1.39 0.55
C PRO A 164 3.91 -1.91 -0.45
N CYS A 165 2.88 -2.60 0.04
CA CYS A 165 1.79 -3.10 -0.82
C CYS A 165 0.88 -1.94 -1.24
N LEU A 166 0.52 -1.05 -0.31
CA LEU A 166 -0.30 0.13 -0.60
C LEU A 166 0.35 1.05 -1.62
N SER A 167 1.67 1.25 -1.57
CA SER A 167 2.34 2.11 -2.55
C SER A 167 2.23 1.56 -3.97
N ASN A 168 2.37 0.23 -4.15
CA ASN A 168 2.15 -0.40 -5.45
C ASN A 168 0.71 -0.28 -5.95
N LEU A 169 -0.27 -0.46 -5.06
CA LEU A 169 -1.70 -0.33 -5.42
C LEU A 169 -2.05 1.11 -5.80
N VAL A 170 -1.48 2.10 -5.11
CA VAL A 170 -1.64 3.54 -5.45
C VAL A 170 -0.99 3.85 -6.80
N CYS A 171 0.19 3.31 -7.08
CA CYS A 171 0.91 3.53 -8.33
C CYS A 171 0.30 2.83 -9.54
N LEU A 172 -0.72 1.97 -9.38
CA LEU A 172 -1.33 1.21 -10.48
C LEU A 172 -1.66 2.07 -11.72
N ARG A 173 -2.32 3.21 -11.51
CA ARG A 173 -2.69 4.12 -12.62
C ARG A 173 -1.50 4.87 -13.20
N LEU A 174 -0.49 5.18 -12.39
CA LEU A 174 0.76 5.77 -12.86
C LEU A 174 1.47 4.79 -13.79
N ASP A 175 1.64 3.57 -13.32
CA ASP A 175 2.33 2.51 -14.05
C ASP A 175 1.61 2.17 -15.37
N GLN A 176 0.28 2.11 -15.38
CA GLN A 176 -0.48 1.90 -16.61
C GLN A 176 -0.26 3.01 -17.65
N ARG A 177 -0.12 4.26 -17.20
CA ARG A 177 0.12 5.39 -18.11
C ARG A 177 1.53 5.37 -18.68
N ILE A 178 2.53 5.12 -17.83
CA ILE A 178 3.93 5.02 -18.25
C ILE A 178 4.11 3.78 -19.14
N GLY A 179 3.62 2.63 -18.71
CA GLY A 179 3.66 1.38 -19.47
C GLY A 179 3.04 1.53 -20.86
N LYS A 180 1.85 2.12 -20.98
CA LYS A 180 1.22 2.37 -22.28
C LYS A 180 2.04 3.33 -23.17
N TYR A 181 2.74 4.30 -22.58
CA TYR A 181 3.66 5.15 -23.33
C TYR A 181 4.85 4.32 -23.83
N CYS A 182 5.48 3.56 -22.94
CA CYS A 182 6.60 2.69 -23.28
C CYS A 182 6.26 1.66 -24.36
N ASP A 183 5.10 1.01 -24.26
CA ASP A 183 4.61 0.03 -25.23
C ASP A 183 4.49 0.65 -26.64
N ARG A 184 4.02 1.90 -26.75
CA ARG A 184 3.89 2.62 -28.03
C ARG A 184 5.22 3.01 -28.65
N HIS A 185 6.28 3.09 -27.85
CA HIS A 185 7.62 3.48 -28.27
C HIS A 185 8.60 2.30 -28.24
N ALA A 186 8.11 1.07 -28.09
CA ALA A 186 8.93 -0.14 -27.97
C ALA A 186 10.00 -0.04 -26.87
N LEU A 187 9.65 0.61 -25.75
CA LEU A 187 10.50 0.74 -24.57
C LEU A 187 10.10 -0.31 -23.53
N THR A 188 11.09 -0.89 -22.86
CA THR A 188 10.86 -1.70 -21.66
C THR A 188 10.63 -0.79 -20.45
N PHE A 189 9.66 -1.12 -19.60
CA PHE A 189 9.41 -0.41 -18.35
C PHE A 189 9.20 -1.38 -17.19
N THR A 190 9.87 -1.12 -16.07
CA THR A 190 9.57 -1.75 -14.78
C THR A 190 9.68 -0.73 -13.64
N ARG A 191 8.95 -0.97 -12.54
CA ARG A 191 9.06 -0.19 -11.31
C ARG A 191 9.35 -1.07 -10.10
N TYR A 192 10.44 -0.78 -9.42
CA TYR A 192 10.82 -1.40 -8.15
C TYR A 192 10.70 -0.38 -7.02
N ALA A 193 9.57 -0.41 -6.29
CA ALA A 193 9.27 0.63 -5.30
C ALA A 193 9.24 2.04 -5.95
N ASP A 194 10.18 2.89 -5.57
CA ASP A 194 10.44 4.25 -6.07
C ASP A 194 11.35 4.31 -7.30
N ASP A 195 12.19 3.28 -7.49
CA ASP A 195 13.07 3.15 -8.66
C ASP A 195 12.28 2.73 -9.90
N ILE A 196 12.44 3.49 -10.99
CA ILE A 196 11.88 3.23 -12.32
C ILE A 196 13.03 2.95 -13.28
N SER A 197 12.87 1.92 -14.12
CA SER A 197 13.81 1.50 -15.16
C SER A 197 13.10 1.27 -16.48
#